data_AF-A0A7J4KL25-F1
#
_entry.id   AF-A0A7J4KL25-F1
#
_cell.length_a   1.000
_cell.length_b   1.000
_cell.length_c   1.000
_cell.angle_alpha   90.00
_cell.angle_beta   90.00
_cell.angle_gamma   90.00
#
_symmetry.space_group_name_H-M   'P 1'
#
loop_
_entity.id
_entity.type
_entity.pdbx_description
1 polymer ?
#
loop_
_entity_poly.entity_id
_entity_poly.type
_entity_poly.pdbx_seq_one_letter_code
_entity_poly.pdbx_strand_id
1 'polypeptide(L)'
;MAELRVTRTKDGVLLSGQLPQEIFQSQTLELFPLRDGAYLLTVKGFVVHPHSAREQKAAAAKSLSEKEKALVRKLLSIRFESRIPAEVGKALSKEEKETLEALLKNEAVQIFHGGKYEKTGVLNVSEAAFAAVREPAAAPSQALVPQLPQNSIAHLEKTGWMVLENDSEARNFGNAFSDKVKSGEVRGQRAFDRKYYFVTKGFFESHEKEVLIRLGKSDKTPEEIAEEAGIPSEGCRAILVHLLEEGEVLEKRKGKFSKA
;
A
#
# COMPACT_ATOMS: atom_id res chain seq x y z
N MET A 1 -3.26 -28.99 21.73
CA MET A 1 -2.64 -27.75 22.23
C MET A 1 -1.20 -27.76 21.75
N ALA A 2 -0.78 -26.78 20.95
CA ALA A 2 0.60 -26.72 20.46
C ALA A 2 1.50 -26.18 21.58
N GLU A 3 2.46 -26.98 22.04
CA GLU A 3 3.38 -26.60 23.12
C GLU A 3 4.70 -26.15 22.48
N LEU A 4 5.07 -24.88 22.64
CA LEU A 4 6.38 -24.37 22.24
C LEU A 4 7.31 -24.40 23.46
N ARG A 5 8.46 -25.06 23.34
CA ARG A 5 9.47 -25.15 24.39
C ARG A 5 10.70 -24.35 23.98
N VAL A 6 11.21 -23.55 24.91
CA VAL A 6 12.44 -22.77 24.77
C VAL A 6 13.50 -23.36 25.69
N THR A 7 14.64 -23.75 25.15
CA THR A 7 15.77 -24.28 25.92
C THR A 7 17.03 -23.46 25.64
N ARG A 8 17.70 -22.96 26.67
CA ARG A 8 19.03 -22.34 26.50
C ARG A 8 20.10 -23.42 26.41
N THR A 9 20.89 -23.37 25.34
CA THR A 9 22.06 -24.24 25.13
C THR A 9 23.33 -23.41 25.19
N LYS A 10 24.51 -24.06 25.15
CA LYS A 10 25.80 -23.37 25.12
C LYS A 10 26.01 -22.54 23.85
N ASP A 11 25.31 -22.90 22.77
CA ASP A 11 25.41 -22.29 21.44
C ASP A 11 24.27 -21.30 21.14
N GLY A 12 23.34 -21.09 22.07
CA GLY A 12 22.24 -20.13 21.91
C GLY A 12 20.91 -20.56 22.54
N VAL A 13 19.80 -20.21 21.88
CA VAL A 13 18.44 -20.53 22.31
C VAL A 13 17.82 -21.49 21.29
N LEU A 14 17.40 -22.67 21.75
CA LEU A 14 16.69 -23.66 20.94
C LEU A 14 15.18 -23.53 21.16
N LEU A 15 14.43 -23.31 20.08
CA LEU A 15 12.98 -23.41 20.06
C LEU A 15 12.56 -24.76 19.49
N SER A 16 11.74 -25.51 20.22
CA SER A 16 11.23 -26.82 19.79
C SER A 16 9.73 -26.92 20.03
N GLY A 17 8.96 -27.42 19.07
CA GLY A 17 7.51 -27.57 19.18
C GLY A 17 6.83 -27.63 17.81
N GLN A 18 5.50 -27.72 17.81
CA GLN A 18 4.72 -27.54 16.58
C GLN A 18 4.64 -26.06 16.24
N LEU A 19 5.47 -25.63 15.30
CA LEU A 19 5.37 -24.31 14.67
C LEU A 19 4.52 -24.42 13.39
N PRO A 20 3.67 -23.43 13.08
CA PRO A 20 3.00 -23.33 11.79
C PRO A 20 4.03 -23.42 10.63
N GLN A 21 3.69 -24.17 9.57
CA GLN A 21 4.62 -24.42 8.46
C GLN A 21 5.09 -23.13 7.78
N GLU A 22 4.25 -22.10 7.83
CA GLU A 22 4.44 -20.76 7.28
C GLU A 22 5.65 -20.04 7.92
N ILE A 23 6.00 -20.40 9.16
CA ILE A 23 7.17 -19.83 9.85
C ILE A 23 8.47 -20.31 9.21
N PHE A 24 8.53 -21.56 8.73
CA PHE A 24 9.73 -22.13 8.10
C PHE A 24 9.98 -21.60 6.69
N GLN A 25 9.00 -20.94 6.07
CA GLN A 25 9.16 -20.33 4.75
C GLN A 25 9.79 -18.93 4.83
N SER A 26 9.93 -18.38 6.03
CA SER A 26 10.45 -17.04 6.25
C SER A 26 11.98 -17.05 6.37
N GLN A 27 12.65 -16.17 5.63
CA GLN A 27 14.12 -16.08 5.61
C GLN A 27 14.71 -15.43 6.87
N THR A 28 13.88 -14.76 7.68
CA THR A 28 14.35 -14.08 8.89
C THR A 28 13.26 -14.14 9.97
N LEU A 29 13.67 -14.59 11.15
CA LEU A 29 12.84 -14.69 12.35
C LEU A 29 13.51 -13.85 13.44
N GLU A 30 12.78 -12.96 14.11
CA GLU A 30 13.33 -12.20 15.24
C GLU A 30 12.62 -12.61 16.54
N LEU A 31 13.40 -12.75 17.61
CA LEU A 31 12.92 -13.15 18.93
C LEU A 31 13.24 -12.07 19.95
N PHE A 32 12.21 -11.55 20.61
CA PHE A 32 12.34 -10.53 21.64
C PHE A 32 11.95 -11.11 23.00
N PRO A 33 12.81 -11.03 24.03
CA PRO A 33 12.43 -11.40 25.39
C PRO A 33 11.43 -10.39 25.95
N LEU A 34 10.39 -10.89 26.60
CA LEU A 34 9.43 -10.12 27.37
C LEU A 34 9.64 -10.34 28.88
N ARG A 35 8.89 -9.60 29.70
CA ARG A 35 8.85 -9.81 31.15
C ARG A 35 8.20 -11.18 31.45
N ASP A 36 8.54 -11.73 32.61
CA ASP A 36 8.00 -13.01 33.11
C ASP A 36 8.37 -14.25 32.28
N GLY A 37 9.49 -14.21 31.56
CA GLY A 37 10.00 -15.36 30.80
C GLY A 37 9.24 -15.64 29.51
N ALA A 38 8.34 -14.74 29.09
CA ALA A 38 7.70 -14.78 27.80
C ALA A 38 8.65 -14.31 26.68
N TYR A 39 8.38 -14.74 25.45
CA TYR A 39 9.12 -14.36 24.26
C TYR A 39 8.15 -13.97 23.15
N LEU A 40 8.44 -12.90 22.42
CA LEU A 40 7.75 -12.50 21.20
C LEU A 40 8.56 -12.98 19.99
N LEU A 41 7.93 -13.77 19.12
CA LEU A 41 8.48 -14.17 17.83
C LEU A 41 7.85 -13.31 16.74
N THR A 42 8.66 -12.58 15.97
CA THR A 42 8.20 -11.84 14.78
C THR A 42 8.68 -12.55 13.52
N VAL A 43 7.76 -12.64 12.56
CA VAL A 43 7.98 -13.29 11.26
C VAL A 43 7.65 -12.24 10.20
N LYS A 44 8.66 -11.75 9.46
CA LYS A 44 8.44 -10.74 8.42
C LYS A 44 7.62 -11.35 7.29
N GLY A 45 6.48 -10.72 6.96
CA GLY A 45 5.55 -11.19 5.93
C GLY A 45 4.43 -12.11 6.42
N PHE A 46 4.31 -12.35 7.73
CA PHE A 46 3.24 -13.16 8.30
C PHE A 46 1.91 -12.40 8.34
N VAL A 47 1.05 -12.65 7.35
CA VAL A 47 -0.34 -12.19 7.34
C VAL A 47 -1.21 -13.29 7.95
N VAL A 48 -1.64 -13.09 9.19
CA VAL A 48 -2.68 -13.93 9.80
C VAL A 48 -3.95 -13.74 8.99
N HIS A 49 -4.28 -14.69 8.13
CA HIS A 49 -5.65 -14.83 7.66
C HIS A 49 -6.42 -15.34 8.88
N PRO A 50 -7.37 -14.58 9.45
CA PRO A 50 -8.09 -15.05 10.63
C PRO A 50 -8.87 -16.31 10.25
N HIS A 51 -8.33 -17.47 10.64
CA HIS A 51 -9.03 -18.74 10.63
C HIS A 51 -10.26 -18.64 11.53
N SER A 52 -11.40 -18.32 10.93
CA SER A 52 -12.68 -18.77 11.46
C SER A 52 -13.18 -19.88 10.54
N ALA A 53 -13.48 -21.03 11.14
CA ALA A 53 -13.98 -22.25 10.50
C ALA A 53 -15.34 -22.09 9.76
N ARG A 54 -15.72 -20.86 9.42
CA ARG A 54 -16.94 -20.48 8.70
C ARG A 54 -16.71 -20.46 7.18
N GLU A 55 -15.48 -20.26 6.71
CA GLU A 55 -15.16 -20.21 5.27
C GLU A 55 -15.00 -21.58 4.60
N GLN A 56 -14.83 -22.67 5.36
CA GLN A 56 -14.82 -24.01 4.76
C GLN A 56 -16.21 -24.47 4.27
N LYS A 57 -17.28 -23.76 4.63
CA LYS A 57 -18.60 -23.92 3.98
C LYS A 57 -18.79 -23.00 2.75
N ALA A 58 -17.88 -22.06 2.49
CA ALA A 58 -17.91 -21.16 1.34
C ALA A 58 -17.09 -21.67 0.13
N ALA A 59 -16.46 -22.84 0.22
CA ALA A 59 -15.82 -23.53 -0.90
C ALA A 59 -16.82 -24.15 -1.91
N ALA A 60 -18.10 -23.75 -1.82
CA ALA A 60 -19.08 -23.85 -2.90
C ALA A 60 -19.62 -22.45 -3.24
N ALA A 61 -18.75 -21.45 -3.37
CA ALA A 61 -19.13 -20.15 -3.91
C ALA A 61 -19.58 -20.33 -5.36
N LYS A 62 -20.90 -20.31 -5.59
CA LYS A 62 -21.46 -20.09 -6.92
C LYS A 62 -20.86 -18.79 -7.45
N SER A 63 -20.15 -18.88 -8.57
CA SER A 63 -19.73 -17.70 -9.32
C SER A 63 -20.94 -16.83 -9.63
N LEU A 64 -20.85 -15.53 -9.39
CA LEU A 64 -21.92 -14.59 -9.73
C LEU A 64 -22.18 -14.64 -11.23
N SER A 65 -23.44 -14.75 -11.61
CA SER A 65 -23.89 -14.61 -13.00
C SER A 65 -23.67 -13.19 -13.52
N GLU A 66 -23.66 -12.99 -14.84
CA GLU A 66 -23.48 -11.65 -15.42
C GLU A 66 -24.56 -10.65 -14.99
N LYS A 67 -25.80 -11.12 -14.77
CA LYS A 67 -26.89 -10.30 -14.24
C LYS A 67 -26.62 -9.85 -12.80
N GLU A 68 -26.16 -10.77 -11.95
CA GLU A 68 -25.77 -10.47 -10.57
C GLU A 68 -24.58 -9.49 -10.53
N LYS A 69 -23.58 -9.68 -11.40
CA LYS A 69 -22.44 -8.76 -11.50
C LYS A 69 -22.87 -7.35 -11.91
N ALA A 70 -23.75 -7.23 -12.90
CA ALA A 70 -24.27 -5.94 -13.34
C ALA A 70 -25.00 -5.19 -12.20
N LEU A 71 -25.82 -5.91 -11.43
CA LEU A 71 -26.51 -5.33 -10.28
C LEU A 71 -25.54 -4.89 -9.18
N VAL A 72 -24.52 -5.69 -8.85
CA VAL A 72 -23.53 -5.28 -7.85
C VAL A 72 -22.75 -4.04 -8.33
N ARG A 73 -22.37 -3.94 -9.62
CA ARG A 73 -21.77 -2.69 -10.16
C ARG A 73 -22.69 -1.49 -10.00
N LYS A 74 -23.99 -1.66 -10.26
CA LYS A 74 -25.01 -0.63 -10.07
C LYS A 74 -25.19 -0.24 -8.60
N LEU A 75 -25.10 -1.18 -7.67
CA LEU A 75 -25.10 -0.86 -6.23
C LEU A 75 -23.84 -0.09 -5.83
N LEU A 76 -22.68 -0.47 -6.37
CA LEU A 76 -21.40 0.18 -6.06
C LEU A 76 -21.31 1.63 -6.55
N SER A 77 -22.03 1.99 -7.63
CA SER A 77 -22.09 3.39 -8.11
C SER A 77 -22.93 4.31 -7.22
N ILE A 78 -23.88 3.75 -6.44
CA ILE A 78 -24.65 4.49 -5.44
C ILE A 78 -23.73 4.73 -4.23
N ARG A 79 -23.69 5.96 -3.69
CA ARG A 79 -22.97 6.25 -2.44
C ARG A 79 -23.50 5.38 -1.31
N PHE A 80 -22.61 4.86 -0.46
CA PHE A 80 -22.96 3.91 0.59
C PHE A 80 -24.12 4.40 1.46
N GLU A 81 -24.12 5.67 1.86
CA GLU A 81 -25.13 6.28 2.70
C GLU A 81 -26.55 6.28 2.09
N SER A 82 -26.63 6.21 0.76
CA SER A 82 -27.87 6.19 -0.03
C SER A 82 -28.29 4.77 -0.44
N ARG A 83 -27.58 3.73 0.01
CA ARG A 83 -27.93 2.33 -0.27
C ARG A 83 -28.99 1.78 0.70
N ILE A 84 -29.96 2.60 1.07
CA ILE A 84 -31.06 2.22 1.96
C ILE A 84 -32.02 1.32 1.17
N PRO A 85 -32.45 0.15 1.68
CA PRO A 85 -33.28 -0.80 0.93
C PRO A 85 -34.53 -0.17 0.28
N ALA A 86 -35.21 0.73 1.00
CA ALA A 86 -36.40 1.42 0.50
C ALA A 86 -36.11 2.40 -0.65
N GLU A 87 -34.93 3.03 -0.67
CA GLU A 87 -34.52 3.96 -1.72
C GLU A 87 -33.98 3.22 -2.94
N VAL A 88 -33.11 2.24 -2.71
CA VAL A 88 -32.56 1.38 -3.76
C VAL A 88 -33.70 0.63 -4.45
N GLY A 89 -34.68 0.11 -3.71
CA GLY A 89 -35.86 -0.55 -4.28
C GLY A 89 -36.71 0.33 -5.20
N LYS A 90 -36.62 1.66 -5.14
CA LYS A 90 -37.28 2.56 -6.10
C LYS A 90 -36.49 2.68 -7.41
N ALA A 91 -35.18 2.51 -7.36
CA ALA A 91 -34.27 2.63 -8.50
C ALA A 91 -34.04 1.31 -9.26
N LEU A 92 -34.50 0.18 -8.71
CA LEU A 92 -34.39 -1.15 -9.31
C LEU A 92 -35.66 -1.55 -10.07
N SER A 93 -35.48 -2.19 -11.23
CA SER A 93 -36.55 -2.84 -11.98
C SER A 93 -37.09 -4.09 -11.26
N LYS A 94 -38.20 -4.66 -11.71
CA LYS A 94 -38.76 -5.90 -11.13
C LYS A 94 -37.75 -7.06 -11.17
N GLU A 95 -37.06 -7.23 -12.30
CA GLU A 95 -36.03 -8.26 -12.49
C GLU A 95 -34.79 -8.02 -11.63
N GLU A 96 -34.39 -6.76 -11.43
CA GLU A 96 -33.26 -6.40 -10.55
C GLU A 96 -33.59 -6.63 -9.07
N LYS A 97 -34.85 -6.48 -8.65
CA LYS A 97 -35.28 -6.81 -7.29
C LYS A 97 -35.18 -8.31 -7.01
N GLU A 98 -35.63 -9.14 -7.94
CA GLU A 98 -35.48 -10.60 -7.87
C GLU A 98 -34.00 -11.00 -7.82
N THR A 99 -33.15 -10.30 -8.59
CA THR A 99 -31.69 -10.49 -8.55
C THR A 99 -31.07 -10.04 -7.22
N LEU A 100 -31.57 -8.96 -6.61
CA LEU A 100 -31.13 -8.49 -5.29
C LEU A 100 -31.48 -9.49 -4.19
N GLU A 101 -32.68 -10.09 -4.24
CA GLU A 101 -33.09 -11.14 -3.30
C GLU A 101 -32.19 -12.37 -3.41
N ALA A 102 -31.80 -12.76 -4.63
CA ALA A 102 -30.83 -13.83 -4.85
C ALA A 102 -29.44 -13.49 -4.26
N LEU A 103 -28.97 -12.25 -4.43
CA LEU A 103 -27.71 -11.77 -3.85
C LEU A 103 -27.73 -11.73 -2.32
N LEU A 104 -28.86 -11.37 -1.71
CA LEU A 104 -29.06 -11.41 -0.26
C LEU A 104 -29.04 -12.84 0.28
N LYS A 105 -29.69 -13.77 -0.45
CA LYS A 105 -29.73 -15.19 -0.08
C LYS A 105 -28.36 -15.86 -0.17
N ASN A 106 -27.53 -15.44 -1.13
CA ASN A 106 -26.19 -15.99 -1.36
C ASN A 106 -25.09 -15.24 -0.57
N GLU A 107 -25.46 -14.35 0.37
CA GLU A 107 -24.53 -13.53 1.19
C GLU A 107 -23.58 -12.64 0.37
N ALA A 108 -23.84 -12.47 -0.93
CA ALA A 108 -23.06 -11.58 -1.80
C ALA A 108 -23.33 -10.10 -1.46
N VAL A 109 -24.56 -9.80 -1.04
CA VAL A 109 -25.01 -8.53 -0.48
C VAL A 109 -25.66 -8.81 0.88
N GLN A 110 -25.52 -7.91 1.84
CA GLN A 110 -26.14 -8.01 3.16
C GLN A 110 -26.67 -6.66 3.62
N ILE A 111 -27.66 -6.66 4.51
CA ILE A 111 -28.15 -5.43 5.13
C ILE A 111 -27.37 -5.22 6.43
N PHE A 112 -26.56 -4.16 6.46
CA PHE A 112 -25.85 -3.75 7.66
C PHE A 112 -26.73 -2.84 8.51
N HIS A 113 -26.88 -3.19 9.78
CA HIS A 113 -27.55 -2.38 10.80
C HIS A 113 -26.52 -1.97 11.84
N GLY A 114 -26.12 -0.70 11.84
CA GLY A 114 -25.18 -0.18 12.83
C GLY A 114 -25.18 1.35 12.86
N GLY A 115 -25.04 1.89 14.08
CA GLY A 115 -25.01 3.34 14.32
C GLY A 115 -26.24 4.04 13.73
N LYS A 116 -26.01 5.03 12.86
CA LYS A 116 -27.10 5.80 12.20
C LYS A 116 -28.03 4.96 11.30
N TYR A 117 -27.70 3.70 11.01
CA TYR A 117 -28.48 2.79 10.16
C TYR A 117 -29.21 1.68 10.93
N GLU A 118 -29.27 1.73 12.26
CA GLU A 118 -29.95 0.70 13.06
C GLU A 118 -31.39 0.44 12.61
N LYS A 119 -32.16 1.50 12.35
CA LYS A 119 -33.58 1.42 11.96
C LYS A 119 -33.78 1.17 10.46
N THR A 120 -32.95 1.75 9.61
CA THR A 120 -33.16 1.78 8.16
C THR A 120 -32.39 0.69 7.42
N GLY A 121 -31.25 0.26 7.97
CA GLY A 121 -30.31 -0.64 7.30
C GLY A 121 -29.63 0.02 6.10
N VAL A 122 -28.48 -0.53 5.71
CA VAL A 122 -27.77 -0.11 4.49
C VAL A 122 -27.21 -1.35 3.77
N LEU A 123 -27.38 -1.41 2.45
CA LEU A 123 -26.88 -2.53 1.66
C LEU A 123 -25.34 -2.46 1.58
N ASN A 124 -24.72 -3.50 2.12
CA ASN A 124 -23.29 -3.74 2.07
C ASN A 124 -22.98 -4.88 1.09
N VAL A 125 -21.95 -4.70 0.28
CA VAL A 125 -21.48 -5.72 -0.67
C VAL A 125 -20.33 -6.49 0.00
N SER A 126 -20.37 -7.82 -0.07
CA SER A 126 -19.27 -8.66 0.46
C SER A 126 -17.98 -8.42 -0.32
N GLU A 127 -16.83 -8.69 0.31
CA GLU A 127 -15.51 -8.55 -0.33
C GLU A 127 -15.39 -9.45 -1.57
N ALA A 128 -15.92 -10.68 -1.51
CA ALA A 128 -15.96 -11.60 -2.64
C ALA A 128 -16.81 -11.06 -3.81
N ALA A 129 -18.00 -10.51 -3.53
CA ALA A 129 -18.85 -9.92 -4.57
C ALA A 129 -18.23 -8.63 -5.15
N PHE A 130 -17.57 -7.83 -4.31
CA PHE A 130 -16.82 -6.66 -4.75
C PHE A 130 -15.67 -7.05 -5.69
N ALA A 131 -14.87 -8.05 -5.31
CA ALA A 131 -13.76 -8.56 -6.12
C ALA A 131 -14.25 -9.17 -7.46
N ALA A 132 -15.41 -9.82 -7.46
CA ALA A 132 -15.97 -10.45 -8.67
C ALA A 132 -16.48 -9.46 -9.72
N VAL A 133 -16.79 -8.21 -9.33
CA VAL A 133 -17.31 -7.17 -10.25
C VAL A 133 -16.39 -6.01 -10.47
N ARG A 134 -15.38 -5.88 -9.61
CA ARG A 134 -14.18 -5.13 -9.93
C ARG A 134 -13.66 -5.78 -11.20
N GLU A 135 -13.98 -5.15 -12.34
CA GLU A 135 -13.13 -5.30 -13.50
C GLU A 135 -11.71 -5.16 -12.97
N PRO A 136 -10.75 -5.98 -13.39
CA PRO A 136 -9.38 -5.57 -13.19
C PRO A 136 -9.37 -4.17 -13.81
N ALA A 137 -9.38 -3.15 -12.95
CA ALA A 137 -8.87 -1.87 -13.34
C ALA A 137 -7.60 -2.28 -14.03
N ALA A 138 -7.43 -1.83 -15.27
CA ALA A 138 -6.12 -1.78 -15.83
C ALA A 138 -5.30 -0.92 -14.85
N ALA A 139 -4.84 -1.52 -13.73
CA ALA A 139 -3.48 -1.40 -13.31
C ALA A 139 -2.76 -1.56 -14.64
N PRO A 140 -2.11 -0.50 -15.13
CA PRO A 140 -1.41 -0.60 -16.39
C PRO A 140 -0.65 -1.91 -16.31
N SER A 141 -0.91 -2.80 -17.26
CA SER A 141 -0.15 -4.02 -17.45
C SER A 141 1.22 -3.55 -17.90
N GLN A 142 1.95 -2.92 -16.98
CA GLN A 142 3.38 -2.96 -16.97
C GLN A 142 3.62 -4.45 -16.83
N ALA A 143 4.14 -5.04 -17.90
CA ALA A 143 4.78 -6.33 -17.84
C ALA A 143 5.47 -6.47 -16.48
N LEU A 144 5.39 -7.64 -15.84
CA LEU A 144 6.19 -8.00 -14.67
C LEU A 144 7.68 -7.95 -15.05
N VAL A 145 8.19 -6.75 -15.31
CA VAL A 145 9.59 -6.41 -15.20
C VAL A 145 9.78 -6.32 -13.69
N PRO A 146 10.69 -7.09 -13.10
CA PRO A 146 11.01 -6.96 -11.69
C PRO A 146 11.33 -5.49 -11.40
N GLN A 147 10.40 -4.78 -10.75
CA GLN A 147 10.63 -3.40 -10.34
C GLN A 147 11.48 -3.47 -9.08
N LEU A 148 12.73 -3.03 -9.21
CA LEU A 148 13.62 -2.93 -8.06
C LEU A 148 12.92 -2.07 -6.99
N PRO A 149 12.87 -2.52 -5.72
CA PRO A 149 12.24 -1.76 -4.65
C PRO A 149 12.82 -0.36 -4.58
N GLN A 150 11.98 0.67 -4.50
CA GLN A 150 12.39 2.07 -4.51
C GLN A 150 13.29 2.46 -3.32
N ASN A 151 13.34 1.61 -2.29
CA ASN A 151 14.19 1.73 -1.11
C ASN A 151 15.48 0.90 -1.19
N SER A 152 15.84 0.39 -2.38
CA SER A 152 17.02 -0.45 -2.57
C SER A 152 18.18 0.30 -3.22
N ILE A 153 19.40 -0.07 -2.84
CA ILE A 153 20.64 0.44 -3.47
C ILE A 153 20.64 0.13 -4.97
N ALA A 154 20.22 -1.06 -5.37
CA ALA A 154 20.14 -1.44 -6.78
C ALA A 154 19.19 -0.52 -7.57
N HIS A 155 18.11 -0.05 -6.93
CA HIS A 155 17.24 0.96 -7.52
C HIS A 155 17.97 2.29 -7.67
N LEU A 156 18.64 2.78 -6.61
CA LEU A 156 19.44 4.01 -6.66
C LEU A 156 20.48 4.00 -7.78
N GLU A 157 21.22 2.91 -7.93
CA GLU A 157 22.27 2.77 -8.95
C GLU A 157 21.69 2.72 -10.37
N LYS A 158 20.50 2.14 -10.53
CA LYS A 158 19.84 2.00 -11.84
C LYS A 158 19.10 3.26 -12.27
N THR A 159 18.35 3.87 -11.36
CA THR A 159 17.42 4.97 -11.67
C THR A 159 17.96 6.33 -11.24
N GLY A 160 18.97 6.36 -10.37
CA GLY A 160 19.59 7.58 -9.89
C GLY A 160 18.87 8.24 -8.71
N TRP A 161 17.80 7.65 -8.20
CA TRP A 161 17.05 8.13 -7.03
C TRP A 161 16.62 6.97 -6.13
N MET A 162 16.30 7.24 -4.86
CA MET A 162 15.82 6.25 -3.90
C MET A 162 14.99 6.93 -2.80
N VAL A 163 14.00 6.23 -2.25
CA VAL A 163 13.16 6.73 -1.16
C VAL A 163 13.20 5.78 0.02
N LEU A 164 13.50 6.30 1.20
CA LEU A 164 13.48 5.55 2.46
C LEU A 164 12.38 6.10 3.37
N GLU A 165 11.63 5.21 4.02
CA GLU A 165 10.40 5.62 4.71
C GLU A 165 10.63 6.18 6.11
N ASN A 166 11.79 5.86 6.71
CA ASN A 166 12.05 6.15 8.11
C ASN A 166 13.53 6.44 8.40
N ASP A 167 13.76 6.99 9.58
CA ASP A 167 15.09 7.42 10.05
C ASP A 167 16.06 6.24 10.22
N SER A 168 15.57 5.06 10.58
CA SER A 168 16.43 3.87 10.74
C SER A 168 17.00 3.43 9.40
N GLU A 169 16.17 3.36 8.35
CA GLU A 169 16.62 3.02 6.99
C GLU A 169 17.64 4.04 6.48
N ALA A 170 17.36 5.34 6.67
CA ALA A 170 18.24 6.41 6.22
C ALA A 170 19.60 6.39 6.93
N ARG A 171 19.63 6.16 8.24
CA ARG A 171 20.89 6.02 8.99
C ARG A 171 21.67 4.80 8.57
N ASN A 172 21.01 3.65 8.39
CA ASN A 172 21.66 2.42 7.95
C ASN A 172 22.28 2.61 6.56
N PHE A 173 21.55 3.25 5.62
CA PHE A 173 22.07 3.58 4.31
C PHE A 173 23.26 4.56 4.39
N GLY A 174 23.12 5.67 5.12
CA GLY A 174 24.19 6.67 5.26
C GLY A 174 25.48 6.10 5.86
N ASN A 175 25.36 5.11 6.75
CA ASN A 175 26.52 4.38 7.31
C ASN A 175 27.13 3.42 6.29
N ALA A 176 26.31 2.65 5.57
CA ALA A 176 26.78 1.66 4.59
C ALA A 176 27.35 2.30 3.31
N PHE A 177 26.89 3.50 2.96
CA PHE A 177 27.27 4.25 1.76
C PHE A 177 27.99 5.56 2.08
N SER A 178 28.69 5.61 3.23
CA SER A 178 29.28 6.84 3.77
C SER A 178 30.22 7.55 2.81
N ASP A 179 30.99 6.80 2.03
CA ASP A 179 32.00 7.36 1.13
C ASP A 179 31.35 8.12 -0.01
N LYS A 180 30.26 7.57 -0.57
CA LYS A 180 29.48 8.22 -1.64
C LYS A 180 28.69 9.43 -1.16
N VAL A 181 28.20 9.38 0.08
CA VAL A 181 27.51 10.53 0.69
C VAL A 181 28.51 11.65 1.00
N LYS A 182 29.67 11.32 1.57
CA LYS A 182 30.73 12.30 1.88
C LYS A 182 31.38 12.90 0.65
N SER A 183 31.53 12.12 -0.43
CA SER A 183 32.06 12.64 -1.70
C SER A 183 31.06 13.52 -2.45
N GLY A 184 29.78 13.52 -2.05
CA GLY A 184 28.70 14.22 -2.74
C GLY A 184 28.22 13.52 -4.02
N GLU A 185 28.65 12.27 -4.27
CA GLU A 185 28.14 11.43 -5.36
C GLU A 185 26.66 11.08 -5.13
N VAL A 186 26.26 10.92 -3.88
CA VAL A 186 24.87 10.72 -3.46
C VAL A 186 24.50 11.77 -2.42
N ARG A 187 23.37 12.45 -2.63
CA ARG A 187 22.78 13.40 -1.70
C ARG A 187 21.51 12.80 -1.10
N GLY A 188 21.25 13.10 0.16
CA GLY A 188 20.08 12.62 0.89
C GLY A 188 19.45 13.73 1.70
N GLN A 189 18.13 13.91 1.57
CA GLN A 189 17.40 14.97 2.24
C GLN A 189 16.09 14.45 2.83
N ARG A 190 15.77 14.88 4.05
CA ARG A 190 14.50 14.56 4.70
C ARG A 190 13.43 15.57 4.28
N ALA A 191 12.29 15.08 3.82
CA ALA A 191 11.16 15.92 3.42
C ALA A 191 10.14 16.11 4.56
N PHE A 192 9.20 17.04 4.37
CA PHE A 192 8.12 17.33 5.33
C PHE A 192 7.19 16.14 5.60
N ASP A 193 7.09 15.20 4.65
CA ASP A 193 6.32 13.96 4.81
C ASP A 193 7.03 12.90 5.67
N ARG A 194 8.21 13.23 6.22
CA ARG A 194 9.07 12.39 7.07
C ARG A 194 9.79 11.25 6.33
N LYS A 195 9.72 11.22 5.00
CA LYS A 195 10.54 10.32 4.17
C LYS A 195 11.90 10.94 3.88
N TYR A 196 12.82 10.10 3.44
CA TYR A 196 14.18 10.49 3.05
C TYR A 196 14.36 10.22 1.57
N TYR A 197 14.70 11.26 0.84
CA TYR A 197 14.89 11.24 -0.60
C TYR A 197 16.38 11.27 -0.90
N PHE A 198 16.86 10.29 -1.65
CA PHE A 198 18.24 10.23 -2.10
C PHE A 198 18.32 10.40 -3.61
N VAL A 199 19.31 11.15 -4.08
CA VAL A 199 19.60 11.33 -5.51
C VAL A 199 21.10 11.18 -5.75
N THR A 200 21.45 10.57 -6.88
CA THR A 200 22.83 10.62 -7.39
C THR A 200 23.09 11.99 -8.01
N LYS A 201 24.35 12.44 -7.97
CA LYS A 201 24.78 13.69 -8.61
C LYS A 201 24.40 13.73 -10.10
N GLY A 202 24.66 12.63 -10.82
CA GLY A 202 24.36 12.55 -12.26
C GLY A 202 22.86 12.65 -12.57
N PHE A 203 22.00 12.01 -11.77
CA PHE A 203 20.56 12.10 -11.95
C PHE A 203 20.03 13.52 -11.67
N PHE A 204 20.52 14.14 -10.60
CA PHE A 204 20.13 15.51 -10.24
C PHE A 204 20.52 16.51 -11.34
N GLU A 205 21.80 16.54 -11.73
CA GLU A 205 22.32 17.48 -12.74
C GLU A 205 21.65 17.30 -14.12
N SER A 206 21.24 16.07 -14.46
CA SER A 206 20.60 15.78 -15.74
C SER A 206 19.14 16.28 -15.83
N HIS A 207 18.46 16.44 -14.68
CA HIS A 207 17.02 16.71 -14.65
C HIS A 207 16.64 18.01 -13.94
N GLU A 208 17.52 18.60 -13.12
CA GLU A 208 17.24 19.83 -12.34
C GLU A 208 16.66 20.96 -13.21
N LYS A 209 17.25 21.19 -14.39
CA LYS A 209 16.88 22.29 -15.28
C LYS A 209 15.49 22.08 -15.85
N GLU A 210 15.20 20.86 -16.29
CA GLU A 210 13.89 20.52 -16.85
C GLU A 210 12.81 20.60 -15.76
N VAL A 211 13.08 20.09 -14.56
CA VAL A 211 12.17 20.20 -13.41
C VAL A 211 11.86 21.67 -13.08
N LEU A 212 12.87 22.54 -13.04
CA LEU A 212 12.67 23.99 -12.79
C LEU A 212 11.90 24.68 -13.92
N ILE A 213 12.15 24.31 -15.18
CA ILE A 213 11.41 24.84 -16.33
C ILE A 213 9.94 24.45 -16.24
N ARG A 214 9.63 23.18 -15.93
CA ARG A 214 8.24 22.67 -15.82
C ARG A 214 7.51 23.16 -14.58
N LEU A 215 8.20 23.38 -13.48
CA LEU A 215 7.63 24.02 -12.29
C LEU A 215 7.09 25.42 -12.64
N GLY A 216 7.88 26.21 -13.39
CA GLY A 216 7.46 27.51 -13.89
C GLY A 216 7.10 28.49 -12.76
N LYS A 217 6.02 29.26 -12.92
CA LYS A 217 5.55 30.25 -11.94
C LYS A 217 4.35 29.80 -11.10
N SER A 218 3.79 28.63 -11.38
CA SER A 218 2.59 28.12 -10.71
C SER A 218 2.95 27.05 -9.67
N ASP A 219 2.09 26.89 -8.68
CA ASP A 219 2.28 25.85 -7.66
C ASP A 219 1.89 24.48 -8.22
N LYS A 220 2.84 23.57 -8.37
CA LYS A 220 2.63 22.23 -8.94
C LYS A 220 3.00 21.11 -7.98
N THR A 221 2.40 19.94 -8.15
CA THR A 221 2.81 18.71 -7.46
C THR A 221 3.92 18.00 -8.25
N PRO A 222 4.72 17.13 -7.60
CA PRO A 222 5.73 16.35 -8.30
C PRO A 222 5.15 15.46 -9.40
N GLU A 223 3.91 15.00 -9.26
CA GLU A 223 3.22 14.18 -10.27
C GLU A 223 2.92 15.00 -11.54
N GLU A 224 2.42 16.23 -11.39
CA GLU A 224 2.18 17.16 -12.50
C GLU A 224 3.48 17.49 -13.25
N ILE A 225 4.56 17.75 -12.50
CA ILE A 225 5.88 18.09 -13.08
C ILE A 225 6.50 16.86 -13.76
N ALA A 226 6.38 15.69 -13.14
CA ALA A 226 6.90 14.42 -13.64
C ALA A 226 6.26 14.01 -14.97
N GLU A 227 4.94 14.20 -15.11
CA GLU A 227 4.22 13.93 -16.36
C GLU A 227 4.74 14.83 -17.49
N GLU A 228 4.96 16.11 -17.23
CA GLU A 228 5.48 17.06 -18.22
C GLU A 228 6.97 16.84 -18.56
N ALA A 229 7.78 16.44 -17.57
CA ALA A 229 9.22 16.23 -17.71
C ALA A 229 9.60 14.80 -18.17
N GLY A 230 8.64 13.87 -18.20
CA GLY A 230 8.88 12.48 -18.61
C GLY A 230 9.75 11.69 -17.63
N ILE A 231 9.70 12.01 -16.33
CA ILE A 231 10.46 11.32 -15.27
C ILE A 231 9.53 10.67 -14.25
N PRO A 232 9.97 9.68 -13.45
CA PRO A 232 9.15 9.11 -12.38
C PRO A 232 8.79 10.16 -11.32
N SER A 233 7.56 10.11 -10.81
CA SER A 233 7.04 11.08 -9.82
C SER A 233 7.89 11.17 -8.55
N GLU A 234 8.30 10.03 -7.98
CA GLU A 234 9.16 10.00 -6.80
C GLU A 234 10.59 10.49 -7.11
N GLY A 235 11.09 10.26 -8.33
CA GLY A 235 12.36 10.83 -8.79
C GLY A 235 12.30 12.36 -8.93
N CYS A 236 11.19 12.88 -9.46
CA CYS A 236 10.92 14.32 -9.51
C CYS A 236 10.85 14.93 -8.10
N ARG A 237 10.12 14.28 -7.20
CA ARG A 237 10.02 14.69 -5.80
C ARG A 237 11.39 14.71 -5.13
N ALA A 238 12.23 13.71 -5.40
CA ALA A 238 13.59 13.67 -4.87
C ALA A 238 14.40 14.91 -5.31
N ILE A 239 14.31 15.33 -6.57
CA ILE A 239 14.95 16.56 -7.06
C ILE A 239 14.38 17.80 -6.34
N LEU A 240 13.06 17.94 -6.28
CA LEU A 240 12.39 19.09 -5.67
C LEU A 240 12.73 19.27 -4.19
N VAL A 241 12.87 18.16 -3.46
CA VAL A 241 13.27 18.18 -2.04
C VAL A 241 14.71 18.67 -1.86
N HIS A 242 15.62 18.37 -2.78
CA HIS A 242 16.99 18.90 -2.74
C HIS A 242 17.03 20.37 -3.17
N LEU A 243 16.27 20.77 -4.19
CA LEU A 243 16.13 22.17 -4.59
C LEU A 243 15.49 23.03 -3.48
N LEU A 244 14.61 22.44 -2.67
CA LEU A 244 14.04 23.07 -1.48
C LEU A 244 15.12 23.37 -0.43
N GLU A 245 16.05 22.44 -0.20
CA GLU A 245 17.18 22.65 0.70
C GLU A 245 18.17 23.70 0.16
N GLU A 246 18.38 23.73 -1.15
CA GLU A 246 19.21 24.74 -1.83
C GLU A 246 18.54 26.13 -1.89
N GLY A 247 17.26 26.23 -1.58
CA GLY A 247 16.49 27.49 -1.58
C GLY A 247 16.02 27.94 -2.96
N GLU A 248 16.13 27.10 -3.99
CA GLU A 248 15.66 27.37 -5.36
C GLU A 248 14.14 27.18 -5.52
N VAL A 249 13.55 26.36 -4.64
CA VAL A 249 12.14 26.00 -4.63
C VAL A 249 11.57 26.14 -3.22
N LEU A 250 10.29 26.47 -3.11
CA LEU A 250 9.54 26.54 -1.86
C LEU A 250 8.39 25.53 -1.86
N GLU A 251 8.18 24.84 -0.74
CA GLU A 251 7.00 24.01 -0.52
C GLU A 251 5.93 24.81 0.23
N LYS A 252 5.03 25.46 -0.52
CA LYS A 252 3.97 26.31 0.07
C LYS A 252 2.95 25.52 0.88
N ARG A 253 2.70 24.26 0.48
CA ARG A 253 1.78 23.31 1.13
C ARG A 253 2.33 21.91 0.92
N LYS A 254 1.97 20.97 1.80
CA LYS A 254 2.44 19.59 1.72
C LYS A 254 2.25 19.01 0.31
N GLY A 255 3.36 18.69 -0.36
CA GLY A 255 3.41 18.13 -1.71
C GLY A 255 3.16 19.11 -2.86
N LYS A 256 3.08 20.42 -2.61
CA LYS A 256 2.98 21.47 -3.64
C LYS A 256 4.17 22.42 -3.57
N PHE A 257 4.89 22.48 -4.68
CA PHE A 257 6.11 23.24 -4.83
C PHE A 257 5.88 24.46 -5.73
N SER A 258 6.66 25.51 -5.51
CA SER A 258 6.72 26.71 -6.35
C SER A 258 8.16 27.20 -6.42
N LYS A 259 8.55 27.88 -7.49
CA LYS A 259 9.86 28.54 -7.52
C LYS A 259 9.98 29.56 -6.38
N ALA A 260 11.17 29.65 -5.78
CA ALA A 260 11.46 30.62 -4.72
C ALA A 260 11.43 32.07 -5.22
#